data_AF-A0A7S4PP71-F1
#
_entry.id   AF-A0A7S4PP71-F1
#
_cell.length_a   1.000
_cell.length_b   1.000
_cell.length_c   1.000
_cell.angle_alpha   90.00
_cell.angle_beta   90.00
_cell.angle_gamma   90.00
#
_symmetry.space_group_name_H-M   'P 1'
#
loop_
_entity.id
_entity.type
_entity.pdbx_description
1 polymer ?
#
loop_
_entity_poly.entity_id
_entity_poly.type
_entity_poly.pdbx_seq_one_letter_code
_entity_poly.pdbx_strand_id
1 'polypeptide(L)'
;KFIGKVAGLKGVENIYIQHKPLLNRIIEELFQGTLREDLFPVHSSSPGNVGKMALKDVIVFFYGGITYEESVFINKMNKNPAEFNLPPETRIIGGGNFIHNSKTFLGEMEIIRRLSNEF
;
A
#
# COMPACT_ATOMS: atom_id res chain seq x y z
N LYS A 1 -10.90 -1.42 -43.06
CA LYS A 1 -11.71 -0.46 -42.26
C LYS A 1 -12.00 -1.13 -40.92
N PHE A 2 -11.39 -0.64 -39.84
CA PHE A 2 -11.52 -1.16 -38.47
C PHE A 2 -12.92 -0.94 -37.92
N ILE A 3 -13.45 -1.95 -37.21
CA ILE A 3 -14.14 -1.81 -35.91
C ILE A 3 -13.74 -3.07 -35.13
N GLY A 4 -12.56 -3.11 -34.51
CA GLY A 4 -12.44 -2.68 -33.12
C GLY A 4 -12.74 -3.87 -32.22
N LYS A 5 -11.74 -4.74 -31.99
CA LYS A 5 -11.77 -5.74 -30.92
C LYS A 5 -12.12 -4.97 -29.64
N VAL A 6 -13.31 -5.21 -29.07
CA VAL A 6 -13.59 -4.77 -27.71
C VAL A 6 -12.58 -5.51 -26.84
N ALA A 7 -11.58 -4.77 -26.36
CA ALA A 7 -10.70 -5.23 -25.31
C ALA A 7 -11.56 -5.37 -24.04
N GLY A 8 -12.27 -6.49 -23.93
CA GLY A 8 -13.01 -6.84 -22.74
C GLY A 8 -12.04 -6.97 -21.58
N LEU A 9 -12.04 -5.97 -20.71
CA LEU A 9 -11.84 -6.06 -19.26
C LEU A 9 -10.73 -7.02 -18.79
N LYS A 10 -9.51 -6.88 -19.31
CA LYS A 10 -8.33 -7.44 -18.62
C LYS A 10 -8.04 -6.58 -17.40
N GLY A 11 -8.62 -6.91 -16.26
CA GLY A 11 -8.14 -6.34 -15.00
C GLY A 11 -8.97 -6.63 -13.77
N VAL A 12 -10.30 -6.70 -13.89
CA VAL A 12 -11.17 -6.93 -12.72
C VAL A 12 -12.38 -7.75 -13.13
N GLU A 13 -12.39 -9.04 -12.80
CA GLU A 13 -13.57 -9.92 -13.01
C GLU A 13 -14.76 -9.50 -12.15
N ASN A 14 -14.53 -8.75 -11.06
CA ASN A 14 -15.55 -8.40 -10.09
C ASN A 14 -15.58 -6.90 -9.76
N ILE A 15 -16.70 -6.23 -10.07
CA ILE A 15 -16.95 -4.81 -9.78
C ILE A 15 -16.78 -4.48 -8.29
N TYR A 16 -17.03 -5.44 -7.39
CA TYR A 16 -16.88 -5.26 -5.95
C TYR A 16 -15.41 -5.19 -5.47
N ILE A 17 -14.42 -5.51 -6.31
CA ILE A 17 -12.99 -5.58 -5.95
C ILE A 17 -12.15 -4.63 -6.83
N GLN A 18 -12.75 -3.51 -7.26
CA GLN A 18 -12.05 -2.50 -8.05
C GLN A 18 -11.12 -1.62 -7.20
N HIS A 19 -11.43 -1.46 -5.90
CA HIS A 19 -10.61 -0.69 -4.99
C HIS A 19 -9.22 -1.34 -4.85
N LYS A 20 -8.20 -0.49 -4.85
CA LYS A 20 -6.84 -0.87 -4.48
C LYS A 20 -6.42 0.00 -3.30
N PRO A 21 -5.83 -0.58 -2.24
CA PRO A 21 -5.32 0.21 -1.12
C PRO A 21 -4.22 1.16 -1.61
N LEU A 22 -4.13 2.33 -0.96
CA LEU A 22 -3.11 3.35 -1.25
C LEU A 22 -1.68 2.77 -1.23
N LEU A 23 -1.48 1.75 -0.38
CA LEU A 23 -0.23 1.00 -0.28
C LEU A 23 0.29 0.53 -1.65
N ASN A 24 -0.59 0.13 -2.58
CA ASN A 24 -0.16 -0.31 -3.92
C ASN A 24 0.69 0.75 -4.61
N ARG A 25 0.18 1.98 -4.65
CA ARG A 25 0.86 3.10 -5.29
C ARG A 25 2.16 3.45 -4.58
N ILE A 26 2.16 3.44 -3.24
CA ILE A 26 3.35 3.78 -2.45
C ILE A 26 4.48 2.79 -2.71
N ILE A 27 4.19 1.49 -2.72
CA ILE A 27 5.19 0.45 -2.97
C ILE A 27 5.71 0.53 -4.42
N GLU A 28 4.83 0.70 -5.42
CA GLU A 28 5.24 0.87 -6.81
C GLU A 28 6.17 2.08 -6.98
N GLU A 29 5.78 3.25 -6.44
CA GLU A 29 6.59 4.48 -6.50
C GLU A 29 7.92 4.32 -5.73
N LEU A 30 7.93 3.59 -4.61
CA LEU A 30 9.16 3.31 -3.82
C LEU A 30 10.18 2.53 -4.65
N PHE A 31 9.76 1.41 -5.26
CA PHE A 31 10.66 0.55 -6.04
C PHE A 31 11.07 1.16 -7.39
N GLN A 32 10.26 2.08 -7.94
CA GLN A 32 10.62 2.86 -9.13
C GLN A 32 11.50 4.07 -8.83
N GLY A 33 11.68 4.41 -7.54
CA GLY A 33 12.41 5.61 -7.13
C GLY A 33 11.69 6.92 -7.49
N THR A 34 10.36 6.88 -7.65
CA THR A 34 9.51 8.03 -7.98
C THR A 34 8.67 8.48 -6.78
N LEU A 35 8.83 7.83 -5.62
CA LEU A 35 8.16 8.21 -4.38
C LEU A 35 8.56 9.63 -3.97
N ARG A 36 7.54 10.46 -3.76
CA ARG A 36 7.70 11.88 -3.44
C ARG A 36 8.39 12.10 -2.10
N GLU A 37 9.60 12.64 -2.13
CA GLU A 37 10.40 12.94 -0.93
C GLU A 37 9.75 13.97 0.00
N ASP A 38 8.91 14.86 -0.53
CA ASP A 38 8.19 15.85 0.28
C ASP A 38 7.06 15.23 1.12
N LEU A 39 6.52 14.09 0.68
CA LEU A 39 5.51 13.30 1.41
C LEU A 39 6.15 12.15 2.21
N PHE A 40 7.26 11.59 1.72
CA PHE A 40 7.97 10.47 2.32
C PHE A 40 9.47 10.80 2.45
N PRO A 41 9.82 11.72 3.36
CA PRO A 41 11.21 12.14 3.52
C PRO A 41 12.08 10.98 4.03
N VAL A 42 13.26 10.85 3.45
CA VAL A 42 14.27 9.90 3.89
C VAL A 42 14.97 10.45 5.14
N HIS A 43 15.07 9.63 6.18
CA HIS A 43 15.79 10.02 7.40
C HIS A 43 17.28 10.25 7.10
N SER A 44 17.88 11.29 7.68
CA SER A 44 19.25 11.75 7.38
C SER A 44 20.35 10.72 7.67
N SER A 45 20.07 9.72 8.50
CA SER A 45 20.96 8.59 8.78
C SER A 45 20.93 7.49 7.72
N SER A 46 20.05 7.58 6.71
CA SER A 46 19.95 6.62 5.62
C SER A 46 21.02 6.89 4.56
N PRO A 47 21.63 5.85 3.95
CA PRO A 47 22.40 6.03 2.72
C PRO A 47 21.52 6.77 1.70
N GLY A 48 22.07 7.77 1.02
CA GLY A 48 21.30 8.69 0.17
C GLY A 48 20.45 8.00 -0.90
N ASN A 49 19.46 8.72 -1.44
CA ASN A 49 18.59 8.33 -2.55
C ASN A 49 18.13 6.84 -2.53
N VAL A 50 17.27 6.52 -1.56
CA VAL A 50 16.71 5.17 -1.31
C VAL A 50 16.11 4.54 -2.59
N GLY A 51 15.56 5.35 -3.50
CA GLY A 51 15.02 4.88 -4.78
C GLY A 51 16.05 4.29 -5.76
N LYS A 52 17.35 4.46 -5.52
CA LYS A 52 18.43 3.83 -6.32
C LYS A 52 19.05 2.60 -5.63
N MET A 53 18.69 2.34 -4.38
CA MET A 53 19.13 1.13 -3.69
C MET A 53 18.29 -0.05 -4.16
N ALA A 54 18.93 -1.21 -4.38
CA ALA A 54 18.23 -2.46 -4.60
C ALA A 54 17.57 -2.90 -3.29
N LEU A 55 16.39 -2.35 -3.01
CA LEU A 55 15.56 -2.74 -1.87
C LEU A 55 15.13 -4.19 -2.06
N LYS A 56 15.31 -5.00 -1.01
CA LYS A 56 14.86 -6.40 -0.97
C LYS A 56 13.77 -6.59 0.05
N ASP A 57 14.01 -6.09 1.26
CA ASP A 57 13.06 -6.17 2.36
C ASP A 57 12.48 -4.78 2.66
N VAL A 58 11.16 -4.69 2.71
CA VAL A 58 10.41 -3.46 3.02
C VAL A 58 9.47 -3.72 4.19
N ILE A 59 9.56 -2.90 5.23
CA ILE A 59 8.65 -2.95 6.37
C ILE A 59 7.76 -1.72 6.32
N VAL A 60 6.45 -1.93 6.35
CA VAL A 60 5.43 -0.88 6.34
C VAL A 60 4.71 -0.91 7.68
N PHE A 61 4.79 0.19 8.43
CA PHE A 61 4.08 0.34 9.70
C PHE A 61 2.92 1.33 9.54
N PHE A 62 1.70 0.83 9.72
CA PHE A 62 0.47 1.59 9.71
C PHE A 62 0.18 2.14 11.11
N TYR A 63 0.44 3.43 11.29
CA TYR A 63 0.02 4.13 12.49
C TYR A 63 -1.51 4.25 12.53
N GLY A 64 -2.12 3.83 13.65
CA GLY A 64 -3.59 3.73 13.77
C GLY A 64 -4.16 2.40 13.25
N GLY A 65 -3.31 1.49 12.79
CA GLY A 65 -3.68 0.11 12.47
C GLY A 65 -3.83 -0.19 10.98
N ILE A 66 -3.84 -1.49 10.66
CA ILE A 66 -3.87 -2.06 9.32
C ILE A 66 -5.17 -2.83 9.10
N THR A 67 -5.61 -2.98 7.87
CA THR A 67 -6.77 -3.77 7.47
C THR A 67 -6.37 -5.13 6.88
N TYR A 68 -7.33 -6.05 6.82
CA TYR A 68 -7.13 -7.30 6.08
C TYR A 68 -6.96 -7.09 4.58
N GLU A 69 -7.54 -6.02 4.02
CA GLU A 69 -7.38 -5.70 2.60
C GLU A 69 -5.91 -5.41 2.27
N GLU A 70 -5.27 -4.53 3.04
CA GLU A 70 -3.84 -4.22 2.89
C GLU A 70 -2.97 -5.46 3.09
N SER A 71 -3.29 -6.27 4.08
CA SER A 71 -2.57 -7.52 4.36
C SER A 71 -2.66 -8.53 3.20
N VAL A 72 -3.85 -8.69 2.60
CA VAL A 72 -4.06 -9.51 1.40
C VAL A 72 -3.27 -8.95 0.22
N PHE A 73 -3.21 -7.62 0.10
CA PHE A 73 -2.48 -6.95 -0.96
C PHE A 73 -0.96 -7.19 -0.85
N ILE A 74 -0.40 -7.06 0.35
CA ILE A 74 1.01 -7.37 0.65
C ILE A 74 1.33 -8.82 0.30
N ASN A 75 0.46 -9.75 0.70
CA ASN A 75 0.64 -11.17 0.38
C ASN A 75 0.60 -11.42 -1.15
N LYS A 76 -0.24 -10.71 -1.91
CA LYS A 76 -0.24 -10.80 -3.38
C LYS A 76 1.06 -10.28 -3.99
N MET A 77 1.56 -9.14 -3.51
CA MET A 77 2.84 -8.58 -3.95
C MET A 77 4.00 -9.55 -3.69
N ASN A 78 4.05 -10.16 -2.51
CA ASN A 78 5.11 -11.12 -2.17
C ASN A 78 5.04 -12.41 -3.00
N LYS A 79 3.83 -12.88 -3.35
CA LYS A 79 3.66 -14.10 -4.16
C LYS A 79 3.91 -13.87 -5.65
N ASN A 80 3.46 -12.72 -6.17
CA ASN A 80 3.49 -12.39 -7.58
C ASN A 80 4.16 -11.02 -7.83
N PRO A 81 5.43 -10.81 -7.42
CA PRO A 81 6.08 -9.50 -7.49
C PRO A 81 6.11 -8.91 -8.91
N ALA A 82 6.24 -9.76 -9.93
CA ALA A 82 6.22 -9.35 -11.33
C ALA A 82 4.91 -8.66 -11.76
N GLU A 83 3.75 -9.01 -11.17
CA GLU A 83 2.47 -8.35 -11.46
C GLU A 83 2.44 -6.89 -10.98
N PHE A 84 3.32 -6.54 -10.04
CA PHE A 84 3.42 -5.22 -9.41
C PHE A 84 4.71 -4.48 -9.81
N ASN A 85 5.41 -4.95 -10.84
CA ASN A 85 6.71 -4.41 -11.26
C ASN A 85 7.78 -4.40 -10.15
N LEU A 86 7.74 -5.39 -9.26
CA LEU A 86 8.69 -5.55 -8.16
C LEU A 86 9.79 -6.57 -8.50
N PRO A 87 11.02 -6.39 -7.98
CA PRO A 87 12.07 -7.40 -8.08
C PRO A 87 11.63 -8.77 -7.52
N PRO A 88 12.08 -9.91 -8.10
CA PRO A 88 11.65 -11.25 -7.67
C PRO A 88 11.95 -11.56 -6.20
N GLU A 89 13.05 -11.05 -5.64
CA GLU A 89 13.43 -11.24 -4.23
C GLU A 89 12.75 -10.28 -3.24
N THR A 90 11.73 -9.55 -3.67
CA THR A 90 11.02 -8.57 -2.82
C THR A 90 10.27 -9.27 -1.68
N ARG A 91 10.45 -8.77 -0.46
CA ARG A 91 9.71 -9.16 0.73
C ARG A 91 9.15 -7.94 1.42
N ILE A 92 7.83 -7.86 1.46
CA ILE A 92 7.10 -6.79 2.13
C ILE A 92 6.46 -7.36 3.40
N ILE A 93 6.67 -6.68 4.52
CA ILE A 93 6.03 -6.99 5.80
C ILE A 93 5.19 -5.77 6.19
N GLY A 94 3.89 -5.97 6.35
CA GLY A 94 2.97 -4.96 6.86
C GLY A 94 2.59 -5.23 8.30
N GLY A 95 2.52 -4.18 9.10
CA GLY A 95 2.00 -4.25 10.45
C GLY A 95 1.45 -2.90 10.87
N GLY A 96 0.78 -2.86 12.01
CA GLY A 96 0.28 -1.62 12.60
C GLY A 96 -0.03 -1.82 14.07
N ASN A 97 -0.52 -0.79 14.73
CA ASN A 97 -0.91 -0.86 16.13
C ASN A 97 -2.02 -1.90 16.37
N PHE A 98 -2.98 -1.98 15.45
CA PHE A 98 -4.15 -2.85 15.52
C PHE A 98 -4.47 -3.42 14.14
N ILE A 99 -5.34 -4.44 14.10
CA ILE A 99 -5.97 -4.89 12.85
C ILE A 99 -7.44 -4.47 12.88
N HIS A 100 -7.83 -3.59 11.96
CA HIS A 100 -9.17 -3.02 11.93
C HIS A 100 -10.08 -3.67 10.88
N ASN A 101 -11.36 -3.75 11.26
CA ASN A 101 -12.48 -3.78 10.34
C ASN A 101 -13.26 -2.45 10.47
N SER A 102 -14.28 -2.23 9.64
CA SER A 102 -15.03 -0.97 9.65
C SER A 102 -15.64 -0.64 11.01
N LYS A 103 -16.10 -1.64 11.77
CA LYS A 103 -16.70 -1.44 13.09
C LYS A 103 -15.67 -0.96 14.11
N THR A 104 -14.50 -1.61 14.18
CA THR A 104 -13.46 -1.22 15.14
C THR A 104 -12.83 0.12 14.77
N PHE A 105 -12.63 0.38 13.48
CA PHE A 105 -12.13 1.67 13.00
C PHE A 105 -13.08 2.83 13.34
N LEU A 106 -14.38 2.71 13.02
CA LEU A 106 -15.35 3.76 13.34
C LEU A 106 -15.51 3.98 14.85
N GLY A 107 -15.41 2.91 15.65
CA GLY A 107 -15.41 3.03 17.11
C GLY A 107 -14.24 3.84 17.64
N GLU A 108 -13.03 3.61 17.12
CA GLU A 108 -11.85 4.40 17.49
C GLU A 108 -11.98 5.86 17.05
N MET A 109 -12.47 6.11 15.84
CA MET A 109 -12.74 7.47 15.36
C MET A 109 -13.77 8.21 16.22
N GLU A 110 -14.78 7.52 16.72
CA GLU A 110 -15.75 8.12 17.64
C GLU A 110 -15.10 8.50 18.98
N ILE A 111 -14.24 7.64 19.53
CA ILE A 111 -13.49 7.93 20.76
C ILE A 111 -12.59 9.15 20.54
N ILE A 112 -11.81 9.18 19.45
CA ILE A 112 -10.93 10.30 19.11
C ILE A 112 -11.74 11.59 18.98
N ARG A 113 -12.89 11.55 18.29
CA ARG A 113 -13.78 12.70 18.14
C ARG A 113 -14.30 13.22 19.49
N ARG A 114 -14.63 12.34 20.44
CA ARG A 114 -15.10 12.76 21.76
C ARG A 114 -13.97 13.44 22.54
N LEU A 115 -12.80 12.81 22.60
CA LEU A 115 -11.63 13.36 23.29
C LEU A 115 -11.20 14.71 22.70
N SER A 116 -11.26 14.87 21.38
CA SER A 116 -10.89 16.13 20.72
C SER A 116 -11.85 17.29 21.00
N ASN A 117 -13.06 17.04 21.51
CA ASN A 117 -14.02 18.10 21.88
C ASN A 117 -13.94 18.45 23.37
N GLU A 118 -13.17 17.69 24.16
CA GLU A 118 -12.94 17.96 25.58
C GLU A 118 -11.71 18.87 25.83
N PHE A 119 -10.94 19.17 24.78
CA PHE A 119 -9.81 20.12 24.76
C PHE A 119 -10.09 21.28 23.80
#